data_AF-A0A4D4J6C5-F1
#
_entry.id   AF-A0A4D4J6C5-F1
#
_cell.length_a   1.000
_cell.length_b   1.000
_cell.length_c   1.000
_cell.angle_alpha   90.00
_cell.angle_beta   90.00
_cell.angle_gamma   90.00
#
_symmetry.space_group_name_H-M   'P 1'
#
loop_
_entity.id
_entity.type
_entity.pdbx_description
1 polymer ?
#
loop_
_entity_poly.entity_id
_entity_poly.type
_entity_poly.pdbx_seq_one_letter_code
_entity_poly.pdbx_strand_id
1 'polypeptide(L)'
;MSFLTGNKRGLSNLYLKRKEAALFQEIPPINGYPAVIFDEYADQRSRGACSVAVGMSDTLILAVPVQGTPQTKDPCGIAQQAAGLIIENIKGGV
;
A
#
# COMPACT_ATOMS: atom_id res chain seq x y z
N MET A 1 10.91 1.69 -0.66
CA MET A 1 10.36 0.52 -1.36
C MET A 1 10.89 -0.71 -0.69
N SER A 2 10.10 -1.33 0.19
CA SER A 2 10.56 -2.48 0.97
C SER A 2 9.65 -3.67 0.69
N PHE A 3 10.24 -4.79 0.30
CA PHE A 3 9.54 -6.08 0.20
C PHE A 3 9.50 -6.69 1.61
N LEU A 4 8.31 -6.82 2.19
CA LEU A 4 8.15 -7.44 3.51
C LEU A 4 8.11 -8.97 3.38
N THR A 5 9.26 -9.57 3.10
CA THR A 5 9.40 -11.04 2.93
C THR A 5 9.26 -11.82 4.25
N GLY A 6 9.21 -11.14 5.40
CA GLY A 6 8.92 -11.74 6.70
C GLY A 6 7.44 -11.99 6.99
N ASN A 7 6.52 -11.42 6.20
CA ASN A 7 5.08 -11.59 6.39
C ASN A 7 4.56 -12.81 5.60
N LYS A 8 4.54 -13.99 6.22
CA LYS A 8 4.07 -15.25 5.60
C LYS A 8 2.59 -15.28 5.21
N ARG A 9 1.81 -14.22 5.49
CA ARG A 9 0.37 -14.14 5.20
C ARG A 9 0.00 -13.05 4.21
N GLY A 10 0.99 -12.39 3.59
CA GLY A 10 0.75 -11.37 2.58
C GLY A 10 -0.27 -10.33 3.07
N LEU A 11 -1.14 -9.87 2.17
CA LEU A 11 -2.14 -8.85 2.44
C LEU A 11 -3.14 -9.26 3.54
N SER A 12 -3.37 -10.57 3.72
CA SER A 12 -4.29 -11.09 4.75
C SER A 12 -3.87 -10.69 6.16
N ASN A 13 -2.58 -10.46 6.42
CA ASN A 13 -2.12 -9.96 7.72
C ASN A 13 -2.68 -8.57 8.04
N LEU A 14 -2.79 -7.69 7.04
CA LEU A 14 -3.37 -6.37 7.22
C LEU A 14 -4.89 -6.46 7.45
N TYR A 15 -5.55 -7.38 6.76
CA TYR A 15 -6.97 -7.68 6.95
C TYR A 15 -7.32 -8.18 8.36
N LEU A 16 -6.39 -8.89 9.02
CA LEU A 16 -6.55 -9.30 10.42
C LEU A 16 -6.47 -8.09 11.36
N LYS A 17 -5.59 -7.12 11.06
CA LYS A 17 -5.42 -5.90 11.85
C LYS A 17 -6.44 -4.79 11.54
N ARG A 18 -7.36 -4.99 10.59
CA ARG A 18 -8.25 -3.92 10.08
C ARG A 18 -9.08 -3.18 11.15
N LYS A 19 -9.38 -3.85 12.27
CA LYS A 19 -10.17 -3.28 13.37
C LYS A 19 -9.30 -2.53 14.40
N GLU A 20 -8.00 -2.80 14.42
CA GLU A 20 -7.05 -2.26 15.38
C GLU A 20 -6.20 -1.15 14.76
N ALA A 21 -5.99 -1.19 13.45
CA ALA A 21 -5.25 -0.19 12.70
C ALA A 21 -5.97 1.17 12.73
N ALA A 22 -5.19 2.23 12.89
CA ALA A 22 -5.72 3.59 12.84
C ALA A 22 -6.27 3.98 11.46
N LEU A 23 -5.77 3.36 10.39
CA LEU A 23 -6.28 3.51 9.04
C LEU A 23 -6.26 2.16 8.32
N PHE A 24 -7.43 1.72 7.87
CA PHE A 24 -7.58 0.61 6.94
C PHE A 24 -8.68 0.96 5.95
N GLN A 25 -8.34 1.08 4.67
CA GLN A 25 -9.30 1.36 3.62
C GLN A 25 -9.02 0.47 2.41
N GLU A 26 -10.00 -0.34 2.01
CA GLU A 26 -9.95 -1.05 0.74
C GLU A 26 -10.05 -0.06 -0.42
N ILE A 27 -9.25 -0.30 -1.44
CA ILE A 27 -9.26 0.50 -2.67
C ILE A 27 -9.44 -0.45 -3.86
N PRO A 28 -9.84 0.07 -5.03
CA PRO A 28 -9.92 -0.74 -6.24
C PRO A 28 -8.60 -1.48 -6.51
N PRO A 29 -8.65 -2.71 -7.05
CA PRO A 29 -7.44 -3.46 -7.39
C PRO A 29 -6.50 -2.67 -8.30
N ILE A 30 -5.21 -2.69 -7.98
CA ILE A 30 -4.17 -2.04 -8.80
C ILE A 30 -3.60 -3.09 -9.74
N ASN A 31 -3.80 -2.91 -11.05
CA ASN A 31 -3.32 -3.84 -12.09
C ASN A 31 -3.73 -5.30 -11.86
N GLY A 32 -4.94 -5.50 -11.31
CA GLY A 32 -5.54 -6.80 -10.99
C GLY A 32 -5.21 -7.36 -9.60
N TYR A 33 -4.37 -6.68 -8.82
CA TYR A 33 -3.99 -7.12 -7.49
C TYR A 33 -4.79 -6.41 -6.38
N PRO A 34 -5.22 -7.13 -5.34
CA PRO A 34 -5.93 -6.52 -4.23
C PRO A 34 -5.04 -5.50 -3.51
N ALA A 35 -5.60 -4.35 -3.13
CA ALA A 35 -4.86 -3.27 -2.53
C ALA A 35 -5.64 -2.60 -1.40
N VAL A 36 -4.90 -2.12 -0.40
CA VAL A 36 -5.47 -1.35 0.72
C VAL A 36 -4.57 -0.15 1.03
N ILE A 37 -5.18 0.91 1.57
CA ILE A 37 -4.44 1.95 2.32
C ILE A 37 -4.38 1.49 3.77
N PHE A 38 -3.19 1.52 4.36
CA PHE A 38 -2.95 1.02 5.70
C PHE A 38 -2.01 1.91 6.51
N ASP A 39 -2.40 2.26 7.73
CA ASP A 39 -1.51 2.78 8.76
C ASP A 39 -1.91 2.19 10.12
N GLU A 40 -0.94 1.60 10.82
CA GLU A 40 -1.17 0.94 12.10
C GLU A 40 -1.43 1.95 13.22
N TYR A 41 -0.80 3.13 13.19
CA TYR A 41 -0.71 4.03 14.34
C TYR A 41 -1.51 5.33 14.19
N ALA A 42 -1.62 5.89 12.97
CA ALA A 42 -2.41 7.11 12.74
C ALA A 42 -2.74 7.37 11.26
N ASP A 43 -3.87 8.01 10.98
CA ASP A 43 -4.14 8.55 9.65
C ASP A 43 -3.26 9.79 9.36
N GLN A 44 -2.18 9.60 8.60
CA GLN A 44 -1.22 10.65 8.25
C GLN A 44 -1.56 11.39 6.94
N ARG A 45 -2.73 11.15 6.32
CA ARG A 45 -3.09 11.78 5.03
C ARG A 45 -3.11 13.31 5.10
N SER A 46 -3.56 13.86 6.23
CA SER A 46 -3.56 15.31 6.49
C SER A 46 -2.16 15.92 6.61
N ARG A 47 -1.14 15.09 6.85
CA ARG A 47 0.28 15.49 6.91
C ARG A 47 1.00 15.23 5.59
N GLY A 48 0.28 14.81 4.56
CA GLY A 48 0.83 14.50 3.24
C GLY A 48 1.50 13.14 3.13
N ALA A 49 1.22 12.22 4.05
CA ALA A 49 1.75 10.85 3.98
C ALA A 49 0.63 9.84 3.76
N CYS A 50 0.93 8.79 2.99
CA CYS A 50 0.02 7.68 2.75
C CYS A 50 0.82 6.42 2.42
N SER A 51 0.34 5.25 2.86
CA SER A 51 0.93 3.97 2.46
C SER A 51 -0.12 3.11 1.79
N VAL A 52 0.19 2.66 0.58
CA VAL A 52 -0.61 1.68 -0.16
C VAL A 52 0.11 0.33 -0.08
N ALA A 53 -0.63 -0.69 0.32
CA ALA A 53 -0.19 -2.07 0.36
C ALA A 53 -0.92 -2.88 -0.72
N VAL A 54 -0.17 -3.50 -1.62
CA VAL A 54 -0.70 -4.35 -2.70
C VAL A 54 -0.32 -5.80 -2.45
N GLY A 55 -1.29 -6.70 -2.47
CA GLY A 55 -1.06 -8.14 -2.35
C GLY A 55 -0.53 -8.71 -3.65
N MET A 56 0.77 -8.99 -3.71
CA MET A 56 1.43 -9.52 -4.91
C MET A 56 1.34 -11.04 -5.01
N SER A 57 1.30 -11.71 -3.85
CA SER A 57 1.02 -13.14 -3.70
C SER A 57 0.49 -13.42 -2.29
N ASP A 58 0.18 -14.68 -1.99
CA ASP A 58 -0.28 -15.11 -0.64
C ASP A 58 0.72 -14.77 0.47
N THR A 59 1.99 -14.56 0.13
CA THR A 59 3.09 -14.32 1.08
C THR A 59 3.83 -13.02 0.83
N LEU A 60 3.43 -12.22 -0.16
CA LEU A 60 4.16 -11.00 -0.55
C LEU A 60 3.23 -9.79 -0.64
N ILE A 61 3.62 -8.72 0.03
CA ILE A 61 3.02 -7.38 -0.13
C ILE A 61 4.06 -6.45 -0.75
N LEU A 62 3.63 -5.68 -1.76
CA LEU A 62 4.31 -4.47 -2.17
C LEU A 62 3.76 -3.29 -1.35
N ALA A 63 4.59 -2.74 -0.46
CA ALA A 63 4.24 -1.54 0.32
C ALA A 63 4.88 -0.30 -0.32
N VAL A 64 4.04 0.67 -0.66
CA VAL A 64 4.42 1.94 -1.31
C VAL A 64 4.08 3.09 -0.37
N PRO A 65 5.01 3.48 0.53
CA PRO A 65 4.85 4.68 1.33
C PRO A 65 5.21 5.92 0.51
N VAL A 66 4.35 6.92 0.59
CA VAL A 66 4.61 8.30 0.19
C VAL A 66 4.72 9.13 1.45
N GLN A 67 5.79 9.90 1.56
CA GLN A 67 5.99 10.90 2.60
C GLN A 67 6.12 12.26 1.93
N GLY A 68 5.27 13.19 2.33
CA GLY A 68 5.22 14.53 1.80
C GLY A 68 5.14 15.57 2.90
N THR A 69 4.51 16.69 2.57
CA THR A 69 4.22 17.79 3.49
C THR A 69 2.69 17.94 3.58
N PRO A 70 2.14 18.71 4.56
CA PRO A 70 0.71 19.02 4.57
C PRO A 70 0.17 19.65 3.28
N GLN A 71 1.04 20.21 2.43
CA GLN A 71 0.70 20.78 1.12
C GLN A 71 0.71 19.75 -0.02
N THR A 72 1.17 18.53 0.23
CA THR A 72 1.15 17.43 -0.74
C THR A 72 -0.30 17.10 -1.08
N LYS A 73 -0.69 17.38 -2.31
CA LYS A 73 -2.01 17.03 -2.83
C LYS A 73 -2.08 15.55 -3.10
N ASP A 74 -3.09 14.90 -2.53
CA ASP A 74 -3.42 13.50 -2.76
C ASP A 74 -2.23 12.52 -2.63
N PRO A 75 -1.64 12.39 -1.42
CA PRO A 75 -0.52 11.47 -1.21
C PRO A 75 -0.89 10.00 -1.51
N CYS A 76 -2.16 9.62 -1.38
CA CYS A 76 -2.62 8.27 -1.68
C CYS A 76 -2.74 8.01 -3.18
N GLY A 77 -3.24 8.97 -3.97
CA GLY A 77 -3.24 8.87 -5.42
C GLY A 77 -1.83 8.74 -5.98
N ILE A 78 -0.85 9.48 -5.43
CA ILE A 78 0.57 9.33 -5.78
C ILE A 78 1.05 7.91 -5.45
N ALA A 79 0.74 7.38 -4.26
CA ALA A 79 1.12 6.03 -3.86
C ALA A 79 0.49 4.95 -4.76
N GLN A 80 -0.78 5.12 -5.16
CA GLN A 80 -1.48 4.21 -6.07
C GLN A 80 -0.86 4.21 -7.47
N GLN A 81 -0.57 5.39 -8.02
CA GLN A 81 0.09 5.52 -9.33
C GLN A 81 1.48 4.88 -9.32
N ALA A 82 2.27 5.17 -8.28
CA ALA A 82 3.58 4.55 -8.10
C ALA A 82 3.48 3.03 -8.02
N ALA A 83 2.54 2.49 -7.24
CA ALA A 83 2.29 1.05 -7.16
C ALA A 83 1.95 0.44 -8.53
N GLY A 84 1.10 1.09 -9.34
CA GLY A 84 0.77 0.66 -10.70
C GLY A 84 2.01 0.57 -11.59
N LEU A 85 2.82 1.63 -11.63
CA LEU A 85 4.06 1.69 -12.40
C LEU A 85 5.06 0.61 -11.98
N ILE A 86 5.21 0.38 -10.67
CA ILE A 86 6.11 -0.68 -10.16
C ILE A 86 5.64 -2.05 -10.65
N ILE A 87 4.35 -2.34 -10.54
CA ILE A 87 3.78 -3.62 -10.94
C ILE A 87 3.94 -3.84 -12.46
N GLU A 88 3.72 -2.80 -13.26
CA GLU A 88 3.96 -2.84 -14.70
C GLU A 88 5.41 -3.16 -15.05
N ASN A 89 6.37 -2.48 -14.40
CA ASN A 89 7.79 -2.73 -14.64
C ASN A 89 8.24 -4.13 -14.18
N ILE A 90 7.68 -4.66 -13.10
CA ILE A 90 7.96 -6.04 -12.66
C ILE A 90 7.43 -7.05 -13.70
N LYS A 91 6.24 -6.82 -14.28
CA LYS A 91 5.67 -7.70 -15.30
C LYS A 91 6.43 -7.66 -16.64
N GLY A 92 7.05 -6.53 -16.98
CA GLY A 92 7.80 -6.34 -18.23
C GLY A 92 9.27 -6.79 -18.19
N GLY A 93 9.78 -7.23 -17.04
CA GLY A 93 11.17 -7.66 -16.85
C GLY A 93 11.46 -9.13 -17.17
N VAL A 94 10.63 -9.77 -18.00
CA VAL A 94 10.79 -11.15 -18.51
C VAL A 94 10.92 -11.17 -20.03
#